data_AF-A0A1Y1SZ03-F1
#
_entry.id   AF-A0A1Y1SZ03-F1
#
_cell.length_a   1.000
_cell.length_b   1.000
_cell.length_c   1.000
_cell.angle_alpha   90.00
_cell.angle_beta   90.00
_cell.angle_gamma   90.00
#
_symmetry.space_group_name_H-M   'P 1'
#
loop_
_entity.id
_entity.type
_entity.pdbx_description
1 polymer ?
#
loop_
_entity_poly.entity_id
_entity_poly.type
_entity_poly.pdbx_seq_one_letter_code
_entity_poly.pdbx_strand_id
1 'polypeptide(L)'
;MNELAIQWSQGNPGALAFLTELSHQDEETAQVISQCLMINYKIRGTRIYVLWSDLCDRDMEKVKQLCENCPGEILTNACYRQDYSGKELVNQYFK
;
A
#
# COMPACT_ATOMS: atom_id res chain seq x y z
N MET A 1 10.02 -7.29 -15.98
CA MET A 1 9.77 -6.84 -14.60
C MET A 1 10.03 -5.35 -14.58
N ASN A 2 9.05 -4.53 -14.21
CA ASN A 2 9.10 -3.08 -14.36
C ASN A 2 10.21 -2.49 -13.46
N GLU A 3 11.17 -1.73 -13.99
CA GLU A 3 12.31 -1.19 -13.22
C GLU A 3 11.85 -0.34 -12.02
N LEU A 4 10.73 0.36 -12.19
CA LEU A 4 10.06 1.11 -11.12
C LEU A 4 9.61 0.19 -9.98
N ALA A 5 9.04 -0.98 -10.28
CA ALA A 5 8.61 -1.91 -9.23
C ALA A 5 9.80 -2.38 -8.38
N ILE A 6 10.94 -2.66 -9.01
CA ILE A 6 12.18 -3.03 -8.32
C ILE A 6 12.65 -1.87 -7.43
N GLN A 7 12.71 -0.66 -7.96
CA GLN A 7 13.13 0.53 -7.21
C GLN A 7 12.21 0.80 -6.00
N TRP A 8 10.90 0.70 -6.17
CA TRP A 8 9.92 0.97 -5.12
C TRP A 8 9.86 -0.14 -4.07
N SER A 9 10.16 -1.38 -4.46
CA SER A 9 10.27 -2.51 -3.52
C SER A 9 11.46 -2.38 -2.57
N GLN A 10 12.51 -1.63 -2.94
CA GLN A 10 13.74 -1.50 -2.15
C GLN A 10 14.31 -2.85 -1.66
N GLY A 11 14.20 -3.89 -2.48
CA GLY A 11 14.67 -5.24 -2.13
C GLY A 11 13.75 -6.03 -1.19
N ASN A 12 12.61 -5.47 -0.77
CA ASN A 12 11.60 -6.20 0.00
C ASN A 12 10.76 -7.10 -0.95
N PRO A 13 10.83 -8.44 -0.80
CA PRO A 13 10.14 -9.35 -1.72
C PRO A 13 8.61 -9.27 -1.61
N GLY A 14 8.08 -8.96 -0.43
CA GLY A 14 6.64 -8.76 -0.23
C GLY A 14 6.13 -7.49 -0.90
N ALA A 15 6.92 -6.42 -0.89
CA ALA A 15 6.61 -5.21 -1.63
C ALA A 15 6.68 -5.43 -3.15
N LEU A 16 7.66 -6.21 -3.62
CA LEU A 16 7.76 -6.59 -5.03
C LEU A 16 6.57 -7.45 -5.47
N ALA A 17 6.11 -8.37 -4.61
CA ALA A 17 4.92 -9.17 -4.85
C ALA A 17 3.68 -8.28 -4.98
N PHE A 18 3.45 -7.35 -4.04
CA PHE A 18 2.37 -6.37 -4.15
C PHE A 18 2.43 -5.55 -5.44
N LEU A 19 3.60 -5.00 -5.79
CA LEU A 19 3.75 -4.18 -7.00
C LEU A 19 3.52 -4.98 -8.29
N THR A 20 3.83 -6.29 -8.25
CA THR A 20 3.51 -7.22 -9.33
C THR A 20 2.00 -7.48 -9.38
N GLU A 21 1.35 -7.72 -8.25
CA GLU A 21 -0.11 -7.91 -8.19
C GLU A 21 -0.88 -6.67 -8.62
N LEU A 22 -0.41 -5.48 -8.23
CA LEU A 22 -0.95 -4.19 -8.67
C LEU A 22 -0.93 -4.06 -10.20
N SER A 23 0.11 -4.57 -10.87
CA SER A 23 0.21 -4.53 -12.33
C SER A 23 -0.78 -5.44 -13.05
N HIS A 24 -1.48 -6.32 -12.33
CA HIS A 24 -2.52 -7.20 -12.86
C HIS A 24 -3.94 -6.75 -12.48
N GLN A 25 -4.09 -5.65 -11.74
CA GLN A 25 -5.41 -5.08 -11.44
C GLN A 25 -5.98 -4.37 -12.67
N ASP A 26 -7.29 -4.09 -12.64
CA ASP A 26 -7.92 -3.21 -13.63
C ASP A 26 -7.33 -1.79 -13.57
N GLU A 27 -7.53 -1.02 -14.65
CA GLU A 27 -6.92 0.31 -14.81
C GLU A 27 -7.32 1.28 -13.69
N GLU A 28 -8.58 1.25 -13.25
CA GLU A 28 -9.09 2.14 -12.21
C GLU A 28 -8.39 1.84 -10.87
N THR A 29 -8.41 0.58 -10.44
CA THR A 29 -7.76 0.13 -9.20
C THR A 29 -6.26 0.42 -9.23
N ALA A 30 -5.59 0.10 -10.35
CA ALA A 30 -4.17 0.35 -10.52
C ALA A 30 -3.83 1.85 -10.43
N GLN A 31 -4.65 2.71 -11.04
CA GLN A 31 -4.46 4.16 -11.04
C GLN A 31 -4.64 4.76 -9.65
N VAL A 32 -5.71 4.40 -8.93
CA VAL A 32 -6.00 4.90 -7.57
C VAL A 32 -4.85 4.58 -6.62
N ILE A 33 -4.42 3.32 -6.59
CA ILE A 33 -3.35 2.87 -5.70
C ILE A 33 -2.01 3.50 -6.10
N SER A 34 -1.69 3.55 -7.39
CA SER A 34 -0.45 4.17 -7.87
C SER A 34 -0.38 5.65 -7.52
N GLN A 35 -1.47 6.39 -7.70
CA GLN A 35 -1.54 7.81 -7.34
C GLN A 35 -1.37 8.02 -5.83
N CYS A 36 -2.01 7.19 -5.01
CA CYS A 36 -1.86 7.25 -3.55
C CYS A 36 -0.40 7.03 -3.12
N LEU A 37 0.29 6.05 -3.71
CA LEU A 37 1.70 5.77 -3.45
C LEU A 37 2.62 6.91 -3.92
N MET A 38 2.29 7.55 -5.04
CA MET A 38 3.01 8.73 -5.55
C MET A 38 2.89 9.93 -4.63
N ILE A 39 1.68 10.22 -4.13
CA ILE A 39 1.43 11.31 -3.17
C ILE A 39 2.13 11.00 -1.84
N ASN A 40 2.02 9.75 -1.37
CA ASN A 40 2.63 9.28 -0.14
C ASN A 40 3.98 8.61 -0.41
N TYR A 41 4.90 9.32 -1.08
CA TYR A 41 6.17 8.77 -1.61
C TYR A 41 7.08 8.07 -0.57
N LYS A 42 6.82 8.26 0.73
CA LYS A 42 7.49 7.57 1.84
C LYS A 42 7.02 6.13 2.03
N ILE A 43 5.86 5.74 1.49
CA ILE A 43 5.38 4.36 1.49
C ILE A 43 6.15 3.59 0.41
N ARG A 44 7.30 3.03 0.80
CA ARG A 44 8.21 2.23 -0.04
C ARG A 44 8.72 1.02 0.70
N GLY A 45 9.21 0.03 -0.05
CA GLY A 45 9.77 -1.21 0.47
C GLY A 45 8.90 -1.85 1.54
N THR A 46 9.44 -2.09 2.73
CA THR A 46 8.69 -2.70 3.83
C THR A 46 7.36 -2.01 4.13
N ARG A 47 7.23 -0.70 3.94
CA ARG A 47 5.96 0.02 4.18
C ARG A 47 4.88 -0.32 3.15
N ILE A 48 5.27 -0.59 1.90
CA ILE A 48 4.35 -1.14 0.89
C ILE A 48 3.88 -2.52 1.34
N TYR A 49 4.80 -3.35 1.84
CA TYR A 49 4.42 -4.66 2.35
C TYR A 49 3.50 -4.58 3.58
N VAL A 50 3.74 -3.64 4.51
CA VAL A 50 2.85 -3.40 5.67
C VAL A 50 1.47 -2.94 5.21
N LEU A 51 1.39 -2.00 4.26
CA LEU A 51 0.11 -1.57 3.67
C LEU A 51 -0.70 -2.76 3.14
N TRP A 52 -0.07 -3.57 2.29
CA TRP A 52 -0.75 -4.68 1.63
C TRP A 52 -1.04 -5.84 2.59
N SER A 53 -0.03 -6.32 3.31
CA SER A 53 -0.13 -7.51 4.16
C SER A 53 -0.76 -7.22 5.50
N ASP A 54 -0.21 -6.26 6.25
CA ASP A 54 -0.62 -6.07 7.62
C ASP A 54 -1.91 -5.26 7.67
N LEU A 55 -2.01 -4.12 6.99
CA LEU A 55 -3.22 -3.29 7.08
C LEU A 55 -4.41 -3.87 6.30
N CYS A 56 -4.14 -4.54 5.18
CA CYS A 56 -5.19 -4.97 4.25
C CYS A 56 -5.32 -6.49 4.10
N ASP A 57 -4.60 -7.31 4.88
CA ASP A 57 -4.67 -8.78 4.81
C ASP A 57 -4.44 -9.34 3.38
N ARG A 58 -3.61 -8.64 2.60
CA ARG A 58 -3.30 -8.87 1.18
C ARG A 58 -4.47 -8.70 0.20
N ASP A 59 -5.52 -8.02 0.62
CA ASP A 59 -6.69 -7.71 -0.20
C ASP A 59 -6.52 -6.38 -0.95
N MET A 60 -6.50 -6.44 -2.28
CA MET A 60 -6.32 -5.26 -3.14
C MET A 60 -7.49 -4.28 -3.08
N GLU A 61 -8.71 -4.74 -2.81
CA GLU A 61 -9.88 -3.88 -2.63
C GLU A 61 -9.73 -3.09 -1.32
N LYS A 62 -9.30 -3.73 -0.24
CA LYS A 62 -8.98 -3.01 1.01
C LYS A 62 -7.88 -1.98 0.81
N VAL A 63 -6.83 -2.30 0.02
CA VAL A 63 -5.79 -1.31 -0.33
C VAL A 63 -6.39 -0.13 -1.06
N LYS A 64 -7.23 -0.36 -2.08
CA LYS A 64 -7.94 0.69 -2.82
C LYS A 64 -8.77 1.57 -1.86
N GLN A 65 -9.57 0.97 -0.99
CA GLN A 65 -10.38 1.70 -0.01
C GLN A 65 -9.53 2.60 0.90
N LEU A 66 -8.40 2.13 1.41
CA LEU A 66 -7.50 2.98 2.19
C LEU A 66 -6.89 4.10 1.34
N CYS A 67 -6.51 3.81 0.10
CA CYS A 67 -5.97 4.81 -0.82
C CYS A 67 -6.96 5.93 -1.14
N GLU A 68 -8.26 5.64 -1.18
CA GLU A 68 -9.33 6.62 -1.44
C GLU A 68 -9.77 7.38 -0.19
N ASN A 69 -9.88 6.69 0.95
CA ASN A 69 -10.58 7.22 2.12
C ASN A 69 -9.65 7.69 3.25
N CYS A 70 -8.42 7.15 3.34
CA CYS A 70 -7.52 7.44 4.47
C CYS A 70 -6.65 8.67 4.17
N PRO A 71 -6.61 9.68 5.06
CA PRO A 71 -5.69 10.80 4.94
C PRO A 71 -4.24 10.33 4.83
N GLY A 72 -3.48 10.87 3.88
CA GLY A 72 -2.13 10.39 3.55
C GLY A 72 -1.15 10.37 4.73
N GLU A 73 -1.23 11.34 5.64
CA GLU A 73 -0.41 11.37 6.86
C GLU A 73 -0.73 10.21 7.81
N ILE A 74 -2.01 9.87 7.96
CA ILE A 74 -2.46 8.75 8.79
C ILE A 74 -2.06 7.42 8.15
N LEU A 75 -2.30 7.27 6.84
CA LEU A 75 -1.91 6.08 6.09
C LEU A 75 -0.40 5.84 6.17
N THR A 76 0.38 6.89 5.95
CA THR A 76 1.83 6.83 6.08
C THR A 76 2.22 6.38 7.49
N ASN A 77 1.70 7.04 8.54
CA ASN A 77 1.98 6.68 9.94
C ASN A 77 1.64 5.21 10.24
N ALA A 78 0.47 4.73 9.80
CA ALA A 78 0.07 3.35 9.97
C ALA A 78 1.08 2.37 9.32
N CYS A 79 1.57 2.68 8.12
CA CYS A 79 2.55 1.84 7.43
C CYS A 79 3.95 1.84 8.09
N TYR A 80 4.24 2.78 9.00
CA TYR A 80 5.49 2.77 9.79
C TYR A 80 5.42 1.82 10.99
N ARG A 81 4.23 1.43 11.44
CA ARG A 81 4.01 0.65 12.66
C ARG A 81 4.07 -0.85 12.35
N GLN A 82 5.16 -1.49 12.73
CA GLN A 82 5.41 -2.91 12.49
C GLN A 82 4.90 -3.82 13.63
N ASP A 83 4.22 -3.26 14.62
CA ASP A 83 3.64 -3.96 15.77
C ASP A 83 2.13 -4.19 15.62
N TYR A 84 1.62 -4.11 14.38
CA TYR A 84 0.21 -4.21 14.02
C TYR A 84 -0.71 -3.09 14.54
N SER A 85 -0.22 -2.17 15.37
CA SER A 85 -1.03 -1.04 15.88
C SER A 85 -1.45 -0.06 14.77
N GLY A 86 -0.86 -0.16 13.58
CA GLY A 86 -1.32 0.56 12.38
C GLY A 86 -2.77 0.22 11.99
N LYS A 87 -3.25 -0.99 12.26
CA LYS A 87 -4.64 -1.42 11.96
C LYS A 87 -5.67 -0.52 12.67
N GLU A 88 -5.44 -0.22 13.94
CA GLU A 88 -6.35 0.59 14.74
C GLU A 88 -6.52 2.01 14.20
N LEU A 89 -5.48 2.58 13.59
CA LEU A 89 -5.53 3.91 12.98
C LEU A 89 -6.42 3.96 11.74
N VAL A 90 -6.39 2.88 10.95
CA VAL A 90 -6.98 2.88 9.60
C VAL A 90 -8.34 2.20 9.51
N ASN A 91 -8.74 1.43 10.53
CA ASN A 91 -9.97 0.65 10.52
C ASN A 91 -11.24 1.45 10.16
N GLN A 92 -11.32 2.72 10.57
CA GLN A 92 -12.45 3.60 10.29
C GLN A 92 -12.58 4.05 8.83
N TYR A 93 -11.58 3.77 7.99
CA TYR A 93 -11.55 4.19 6.59
C TYR A 93 -11.87 3.05 5.61
N PHE A 94 -12.11 1.83 6.10
CA PHE A 94 -12.74 0.77 5.30
C PHE A 94 -14.25 1.03 5.20
N LYS A 95 -14.81 0.88 4.01
CA LYS A 95 -16.22 1.16 3.70
C LYS A 95 -16.91 -0.02 3.03
#